data_AF-A0A9P7KFR5-F1
#
_entry.id   AF-A0A9P7KFR5-F1
#
_cell.length_a   1.000
_cell.length_b   1.000
_cell.length_c   1.000
_cell.angle_alpha   90.00
_cell.angle_beta   90.00
_cell.angle_gamma   90.00
#
_symmetry.space_group_name_H-M   'P 1'
#
loop_
_entity.id
_entity.type
_entity.pdbx_description
1 polymer ?
#
loop_
_entity_poly.entity_id
_entity_poly.type
_entity_poly.pdbx_seq_one_letter_code
_entity_poly.pdbx_strand_id
1 'polypeptide(L)'
;MPGLIPLIKKVRPELPIVYRSHIEIRSDLVHVPGSPQEEVWKYLWNNIQLADLFISHPVSKFVPSDVPIEKLALLGAATDWLDGLNKDLDPWDSQFYMGEFRSLCAKEKMNELKWPERDYIVQIARFDPAKGIPSVIDSYAKFRRLIEKHSPDLAIDDIPQLLICGHGAVDDPDASIIYDQVMQLINSDDYVEFAKDIVVMRLPPSDQLLNALMANARIALQLSTREGFEVKVSEAVHAGIPIIACQTGGIPLQIEHGKSGYLTTPGDNNAVAQHLYDLHTDEALHRRISEYARTHVSDEVGTVGNAAAWLYLAVKYTRGEKIQPKGAWLNDMLREETGELYKPGEPRLPRAVDVQGK
;
A
#
# COMPACT_ATOMS: atom_id res chain seq x y z
N MET A 1 -20.33 4.89 -11.22
CA MET A 1 -21.61 5.36 -11.81
C MET A 1 -21.82 6.88 -11.68
N PRO A 2 -20.92 7.77 -12.18
CA PRO A 2 -21.18 9.22 -12.14
C PRO A 2 -22.46 9.68 -12.84
N GLY A 3 -22.85 9.02 -13.94
CA GLY A 3 -24.03 9.39 -14.74
C GLY A 3 -25.38 9.30 -14.00
N LEU A 4 -25.43 8.71 -12.80
CA LEU A 4 -26.65 8.72 -11.97
C LEU A 4 -26.88 10.06 -11.26
N ILE A 5 -25.81 10.83 -11.01
CA ILE A 5 -25.90 12.07 -10.21
C ILE A 5 -26.88 13.09 -10.82
N PRO A 6 -26.83 13.42 -12.13
CA PRO A 6 -27.80 14.34 -12.74
C PRO A 6 -29.24 13.83 -12.66
N LEU A 7 -29.44 12.51 -12.80
CA LEU A 7 -30.77 11.88 -12.75
C LEU A 7 -31.37 11.99 -11.35
N ILE A 8 -30.55 11.75 -10.32
CA ILE A 8 -30.96 11.88 -8.91
C ILE A 8 -31.32 13.35 -8.63
N LYS A 9 -30.46 14.30 -8.99
CA LYS A 9 -30.72 15.74 -8.79
C LYS A 9 -31.95 16.24 -9.53
N LYS A 10 -32.29 15.67 -10.70
CA LYS A 10 -33.52 16.01 -11.43
C LYS A 10 -34.79 15.65 -10.65
N VAL A 11 -34.78 14.52 -9.94
CA VAL A 11 -35.96 14.02 -9.18
C VAL A 11 -35.96 14.54 -7.74
N ARG A 12 -34.79 14.71 -7.13
CA ARG A 12 -34.59 15.21 -5.76
C ARG A 12 -33.45 16.24 -5.72
N PRO A 13 -33.72 17.51 -6.09
CA PRO A 13 -32.69 18.56 -6.16
C PRO A 13 -31.95 18.80 -4.84
N GLU A 14 -32.68 18.71 -3.73
CA GLU A 14 -32.17 18.99 -2.39
C GLU A 14 -31.46 17.79 -1.73
N LEU A 15 -31.46 16.61 -2.36
CA LEU A 15 -30.79 15.44 -1.78
C LEU A 15 -29.27 15.65 -1.80
N PRO A 16 -28.57 15.59 -0.64
CA PRO A 16 -27.13 15.67 -0.63
C PRO A 16 -26.49 14.46 -1.32
N ILE A 17 -25.52 14.71 -2.18
CA ILE A 17 -24.77 13.67 -2.89
C ILE A 17 -23.29 13.83 -2.58
N VAL A 18 -22.71 12.77 -2.02
CA VAL A 18 -21.26 12.66 -1.78
C VAL A 18 -20.67 11.77 -2.87
N TYR A 19 -19.66 12.26 -3.58
CA TYR A 19 -18.86 11.47 -4.50
C TYR A 19 -17.52 11.12 -3.86
N ARG A 20 -17.24 9.83 -3.69
CA ARG A 20 -15.97 9.32 -3.19
C ARG A 20 -15.16 8.74 -4.35
N SER A 21 -13.99 9.31 -4.61
CA SER A 21 -13.02 8.75 -5.56
C SER A 21 -12.15 7.71 -4.86
N HIS A 22 -12.12 6.49 -5.40
CA HIS A 22 -11.20 5.41 -5.02
C HIS A 22 -10.12 5.15 -6.07
N ILE A 23 -10.14 5.92 -7.17
CA ILE A 23 -9.22 5.73 -8.30
C ILE A 23 -8.20 6.87 -8.33
N GLU A 24 -6.99 6.54 -8.79
CA GLU A 24 -6.00 7.55 -9.17
C GLU A 24 -6.50 8.28 -10.41
N ILE A 25 -6.77 9.58 -10.27
CA ILE A 25 -7.04 10.47 -11.39
C ILE A 25 -5.78 11.27 -11.63
N ARG A 26 -5.09 10.99 -12.74
CA ARG A 26 -3.85 11.67 -13.12
C ARG A 26 -4.13 13.12 -13.52
N SER A 27 -4.03 14.04 -12.56
CA SER A 27 -4.29 15.46 -12.80
C SER A 27 -3.47 16.04 -13.95
N ASP A 28 -2.23 15.57 -14.13
CA ASP A 28 -1.34 15.98 -15.23
C ASP A 28 -1.82 15.53 -16.61
N LEU A 29 -2.45 14.35 -16.72
CA LEU A 29 -2.90 13.80 -18.01
C LEU A 29 -4.29 14.28 -18.40
N VAL A 30 -5.18 14.51 -17.44
CA VAL A 30 -6.56 14.93 -17.71
C VAL A 30 -6.66 16.36 -18.25
N HIS A 31 -5.59 17.13 -18.19
CA HIS A 31 -5.52 18.48 -18.77
C HIS A 31 -4.76 18.52 -20.10
N VAL A 32 -4.35 17.38 -20.65
CA VAL A 32 -3.73 17.31 -21.98
C VAL A 32 -4.83 17.39 -23.05
N PRO A 33 -4.92 18.50 -23.81
CA PRO A 33 -6.04 18.73 -24.73
C PRO A 33 -6.09 17.67 -25.83
N GLY A 34 -7.28 17.08 -26.05
CA GLY A 34 -7.50 16.06 -27.07
C GLY A 34 -6.96 14.67 -26.72
N SER A 35 -6.44 14.48 -25.50
CA SER A 35 -6.08 13.15 -25.02
C SER A 35 -7.31 12.32 -24.65
N PRO A 36 -7.26 10.98 -24.77
CA PRO A 36 -8.32 10.11 -24.26
C PRO A 36 -8.62 10.33 -22.77
N GLN A 37 -7.59 10.68 -21.98
CA GLN A 37 -7.71 10.95 -20.55
C GLN A 37 -8.52 12.21 -20.28
N GLU A 38 -8.28 13.30 -21.03
CA GLU A 38 -9.07 14.52 -20.94
C GLU A 38 -10.54 14.26 -21.33
N GLU A 39 -10.78 13.52 -22.42
CA GLU A 39 -12.14 13.20 -22.88
C GLU A 39 -12.93 12.42 -21.83
N VAL A 40 -12.33 11.36 -21.29
CA VAL A 40 -12.94 10.55 -20.23
C VAL A 40 -13.17 11.39 -18.97
N TRP A 41 -12.18 12.19 -18.56
CA TRP A 41 -12.34 13.04 -17.39
C TRP A 41 -13.45 14.07 -17.56
N LYS A 42 -13.53 14.75 -18.71
CA LYS A 42 -14.63 15.69 -19.01
C LYS A 42 -15.99 15.00 -18.91
N TYR A 43 -16.13 13.80 -19.46
CA TYR A 43 -17.36 13.02 -19.33
C TYR A 43 -17.70 12.73 -17.86
N LEU A 44 -16.73 12.26 -17.06
CA LEU A 44 -16.94 11.97 -15.65
C LEU A 44 -17.29 13.24 -14.86
N TRP A 45 -16.46 14.28 -14.99
CA TRP A 45 -16.59 15.55 -14.28
C TRP A 45 -17.90 16.27 -14.58
N ASN A 46 -18.37 16.23 -15.84
CA ASN A 46 -19.66 16.80 -16.23
C ASN A 46 -20.82 16.28 -15.37
N ASN A 47 -20.70 15.04 -14.89
CA ASN A 47 -21.67 14.43 -13.98
C ASN A 47 -21.30 14.64 -12.51
N ILE A 48 -20.02 14.49 -12.14
CA ILE A 48 -19.53 14.56 -10.75
C ILE A 48 -19.66 15.96 -10.15
N GLN A 49 -19.50 17.02 -10.95
CA GLN A 49 -19.56 18.41 -10.47
C GLN A 49 -20.88 18.78 -9.77
N LEU A 50 -21.95 18.02 -10.05
CA LEU A 50 -23.27 18.17 -9.44
C LEU A 50 -23.36 17.56 -8.03
N ALA A 51 -22.36 16.81 -7.59
CA ALA A 51 -22.24 16.37 -6.21
C ALA A 51 -21.99 17.56 -5.28
N ASP A 52 -22.45 17.44 -4.04
CA ASP A 52 -22.29 18.44 -3.00
C ASP A 52 -20.92 18.35 -2.33
N LEU A 53 -20.31 17.15 -2.33
CA LEU A 53 -19.00 16.88 -1.77
C LEU A 53 -18.21 15.91 -2.64
N PHE A 54 -16.92 16.18 -2.82
CA PHE A 54 -15.95 15.32 -3.47
C PHE A 54 -14.91 14.87 -2.44
N ILE A 55 -14.83 13.57 -2.19
CA ILE A 55 -13.85 13.00 -1.25
C ILE A 55 -12.75 12.29 -2.03
N SER A 56 -11.51 12.70 -1.85
CA SER A 56 -10.33 12.06 -2.46
C SER A 56 -9.44 11.39 -1.44
N HIS A 57 -8.57 10.49 -1.89
CA HIS A 57 -7.40 10.11 -1.10
C HIS A 57 -6.54 11.34 -0.82
N PRO A 58 -5.82 11.38 0.32
CA PRO A 58 -4.95 12.50 0.72
C PRO A 58 -3.65 12.60 -0.11
N VAL A 59 -3.76 12.46 -1.43
CA VAL A 59 -2.66 12.55 -2.39
C VAL A 59 -3.02 13.66 -3.37
N SER A 60 -2.31 14.78 -3.28
CA SER A 60 -2.64 16.00 -4.05
C SER A 60 -2.71 15.75 -5.56
N LYS A 61 -1.81 14.91 -6.10
CA LYS A 61 -1.77 14.52 -7.52
C LYS A 61 -3.03 13.80 -8.01
N PHE A 62 -3.88 13.29 -7.11
CA PHE A 62 -5.13 12.59 -7.47
C PHE A 62 -6.35 13.50 -7.45
N VAL A 63 -6.18 14.77 -7.12
CA VAL A 63 -7.25 15.75 -7.13
C VAL A 63 -7.08 16.60 -8.39
N PRO A 64 -7.94 16.44 -9.41
CA PRO A 64 -7.92 17.28 -10.59
C PRO A 64 -8.19 18.75 -10.22
N SER A 65 -7.57 19.69 -10.93
CA SER A 65 -7.72 21.11 -10.62
C SER A 65 -9.13 21.65 -10.86
N ASP A 66 -9.96 20.92 -11.62
CA ASP A 66 -11.36 21.26 -11.84
C ASP A 66 -12.22 21.13 -10.58
N VAL A 67 -11.79 20.34 -9.58
CA VAL A 67 -12.53 20.11 -8.34
C VAL A 67 -12.44 21.37 -7.47
N PRO A 68 -13.56 22.08 -7.20
CA PRO A 68 -13.53 23.26 -6.35
C PRO A 68 -13.10 22.89 -4.93
N ILE A 69 -12.16 23.65 -4.37
CA ILE A 69 -11.61 23.35 -3.05
C ILE A 69 -12.69 23.35 -1.96
N GLU A 70 -13.73 24.18 -2.11
CA GLU A 70 -14.87 24.25 -1.19
C GLU A 70 -15.67 22.95 -1.14
N LYS A 71 -15.59 22.10 -2.18
CA LYS A 71 -16.23 20.78 -2.22
C LYS A 71 -15.28 19.64 -1.88
N LEU A 72 -13.98 19.89 -1.82
CA LEU A 72 -12.97 18.86 -1.64
C LEU A 72 -12.79 18.52 -0.16
N ALA A 73 -12.94 17.24 0.19
CA ALA A 73 -12.51 16.65 1.45
C ALA A 73 -11.47 15.55 1.21
N LEU A 74 -10.60 15.33 2.18
CA LEU A 74 -9.60 14.26 2.15
C LEU A 74 -9.93 13.15 3.15
N LEU A 75 -9.81 11.91 2.70
CA LEU A 75 -10.00 10.72 3.53
C LEU A 75 -9.12 9.59 2.98
N GLY A 76 -8.33 8.95 3.84
CA GLY A 76 -7.50 7.79 3.48
C GLY A 76 -8.32 6.58 3.03
N ALA A 77 -7.67 5.59 2.40
CA ALA A 77 -8.22 4.24 2.40
C ALA A 77 -8.05 3.64 3.80
N ALA A 78 -8.86 2.64 4.12
CA ALA A 78 -8.77 1.92 5.36
C ALA A 78 -8.73 0.42 5.11
N THR A 79 -8.19 -0.30 6.09
CA THR A 79 -8.20 -1.75 6.19
C THR A 79 -8.75 -2.14 7.57
N ASP A 80 -9.15 -3.39 7.75
CA ASP A 80 -9.80 -3.84 8.98
C ASP A 80 -8.86 -4.76 9.77
N TRP A 81 -8.51 -4.36 10.98
CA TRP A 81 -7.62 -5.12 11.87
C TRP A 81 -8.17 -6.49 12.27
N LEU A 82 -9.48 -6.73 12.09
CA LEU A 82 -10.15 -7.97 12.46
C LEU A 82 -10.58 -8.83 11.25
N ASP A 83 -10.27 -8.39 10.02
CA ASP A 83 -10.60 -9.16 8.83
C ASP A 83 -9.60 -10.30 8.55
N GLY A 84 -9.79 -10.98 7.42
CA GLY A 84 -8.92 -12.07 7.01
C GLY A 84 -7.47 -11.67 6.74
N LEU A 85 -7.20 -10.40 6.39
CA LEU A 85 -5.91 -9.89 6.00
C LEU A 85 -5.04 -9.47 7.18
N ASN A 86 -5.65 -9.09 8.31
CA ASN A 86 -4.91 -8.42 9.40
C ASN A 86 -5.11 -9.02 10.78
N LYS A 87 -6.14 -9.84 10.99
CA LYS A 87 -6.38 -10.43 12.32
C LYS A 87 -5.16 -11.22 12.80
N ASP A 88 -4.90 -11.17 14.09
CA ASP A 88 -3.89 -12.02 14.70
C ASP A 88 -4.20 -13.49 14.41
N LEU A 89 -3.19 -14.23 13.96
CA LEU A 89 -3.29 -15.65 13.67
C LEU A 89 -2.70 -16.43 14.84
N ASP A 90 -3.42 -17.46 15.29
CA ASP A 90 -2.83 -18.42 16.22
C ASP A 90 -1.63 -19.13 15.54
N PRO A 91 -0.63 -19.58 16.32
CA PRO A 91 0.54 -20.26 15.74
C PRO A 91 0.17 -21.47 14.87
N TRP A 92 -0.91 -22.18 15.20
CA TRP A 92 -1.42 -23.29 14.40
C TRP A 92 -1.98 -22.83 13.05
N ASP A 93 -2.77 -21.75 13.02
CA ASP A 93 -3.31 -21.19 11.77
C ASP A 93 -2.18 -20.72 10.85
N SER A 94 -1.18 -20.04 11.43
CA SER A 94 0.02 -19.61 10.70
C SER A 94 0.74 -20.82 10.09
N GLN A 95 0.98 -21.88 10.86
CA GLN A 95 1.61 -23.10 10.32
C GLN A 95 0.78 -23.77 9.22
N PHE A 96 -0.55 -23.79 9.36
CA PHE A 96 -1.46 -24.33 8.35
C PHE A 96 -1.32 -23.56 7.02
N TYR A 97 -1.48 -22.24 7.04
CA TYR A 97 -1.40 -21.44 5.82
C TYR A 97 0.00 -21.42 5.19
N MET A 98 1.06 -21.47 6.01
CA MET A 98 2.43 -21.63 5.50
C MET A 98 2.64 -23.02 4.85
N GLY A 99 1.97 -24.06 5.37
CA GLY A 99 1.92 -25.38 4.74
C GLY A 99 1.12 -25.41 3.43
N GLU A 100 0.00 -24.69 3.36
CA GLU A 100 -0.75 -24.49 2.12
C GLU A 100 0.10 -23.75 1.08
N PHE A 101 0.82 -22.71 1.49
CA PHE A 101 1.74 -21.98 0.61
C PHE A 101 2.80 -22.90 0.01
N ARG A 102 3.48 -23.72 0.83
CA ARG A 102 4.48 -24.68 0.33
C ARG A 102 3.87 -25.70 -0.63
N SER A 103 2.64 -26.17 -0.35
CA SER A 103 1.90 -27.05 -1.26
C SER A 103 1.65 -26.39 -2.62
N LEU A 104 1.32 -25.09 -2.63
CA LEU A 104 1.17 -24.31 -3.87
C LEU A 104 2.50 -24.17 -4.61
N CYS A 105 3.60 -23.85 -3.91
CA CYS A 105 4.93 -23.77 -4.53
C CYS A 105 5.31 -25.09 -5.22
N ALA A 106 5.11 -26.23 -4.55
CA ALA A 106 5.39 -27.55 -5.11
C ALA A 106 4.56 -27.85 -6.37
N LYS A 107 3.28 -27.47 -6.37
CA LYS A 107 2.38 -27.64 -7.52
C LYS A 107 2.84 -26.82 -8.74
N GLU A 108 3.27 -25.59 -8.51
CA GLU A 108 3.78 -24.68 -9.54
C GLU A 108 5.28 -24.93 -9.89
N LYS A 109 5.92 -25.91 -9.25
CA LYS A 109 7.36 -26.21 -9.36
C LYS A 109 8.26 -24.99 -9.05
N MET A 110 7.81 -24.16 -8.12
CA MET A 110 8.57 -23.02 -7.62
C MET A 110 9.50 -23.48 -6.48
N ASN A 111 10.54 -22.68 -6.22
CA ASN A 111 11.40 -22.86 -5.04
C ASN A 111 10.57 -22.89 -3.75
N GLU A 112 10.96 -23.75 -2.82
CA GLU A 112 10.32 -23.85 -1.51
C GLU A 112 10.73 -22.67 -0.61
N LEU A 113 9.74 -22.08 0.06
CA LEU A 113 9.98 -21.15 1.16
C LEU A 113 10.22 -21.93 2.45
N LYS A 114 11.45 -21.83 2.98
CA LYS A 114 11.97 -22.61 4.11
C LYS A 114 11.60 -22.03 5.49
N TRP A 115 10.55 -21.22 5.58
CA TRP A 115 10.06 -20.76 6.88
C TRP A 115 9.44 -21.95 7.64
N PRO A 116 9.68 -22.11 8.97
CA PRO A 116 10.31 -21.14 9.88
C PRO A 116 11.83 -21.28 10.06
N GLU A 117 12.48 -22.24 9.41
CA GLU A 117 13.92 -22.47 9.56
C GLU A 117 14.78 -21.33 8.97
N ARG A 118 14.22 -20.59 8.01
CA ARG A 118 14.87 -19.46 7.34
C ARG A 118 13.89 -18.31 7.18
N ASP A 119 14.35 -17.12 7.56
CA ASP A 119 13.61 -15.87 7.39
C ASP A 119 13.36 -15.54 5.91
N TYR A 120 12.44 -14.62 5.67
CA TYR A 120 12.21 -14.09 4.32
C TYR A 120 11.83 -12.61 4.31
N ILE A 121 12.19 -11.97 3.21
CA ILE A 121 11.79 -10.63 2.81
C ILE A 121 10.61 -10.79 1.85
N VAL A 122 9.53 -10.02 2.02
CA VAL A 122 8.32 -10.17 1.21
C VAL A 122 7.92 -8.88 0.49
N GLN A 123 7.48 -8.99 -0.77
CA GLN A 123 6.62 -7.98 -1.40
C GLN A 123 5.30 -8.64 -1.80
N ILE A 124 4.20 -8.18 -1.21
CA ILE A 124 2.84 -8.62 -1.56
C ILE A 124 2.18 -7.59 -2.47
N ALA A 125 2.17 -7.87 -3.77
CA ALA A 125 1.62 -6.97 -4.77
C ALA A 125 1.10 -7.72 -6.00
N ARG A 126 0.22 -7.06 -6.76
CA ARG A 126 -0.14 -7.53 -8.10
C ARG A 126 1.07 -7.60 -9.02
N PHE A 127 1.03 -8.51 -9.98
CA PHE A 127 2.01 -8.59 -11.07
C PHE A 127 1.71 -7.51 -12.12
N ASP A 128 2.05 -6.28 -11.77
CA ASP A 128 1.83 -5.08 -12.58
C ASP A 128 3.15 -4.29 -12.69
N PRO A 129 3.44 -3.65 -13.85
CA PRO A 129 4.68 -2.89 -14.05
C PRO A 129 4.94 -1.80 -12.99
N ALA A 130 3.88 -1.19 -12.45
CA ALA A 130 3.97 -0.13 -11.46
C ALA A 130 4.41 -0.63 -10.08
N LYS A 131 4.32 -1.94 -9.80
CA LYS A 131 4.68 -2.52 -8.49
C LYS A 131 6.18 -2.73 -8.28
N GLY A 132 7.01 -2.33 -9.25
CA GLY A 132 8.46 -2.24 -9.05
C GLY A 132 9.18 -3.58 -8.83
N ILE A 133 8.60 -4.70 -9.28
CA ILE A 133 9.16 -6.05 -9.07
C ILE A 133 10.62 -6.17 -9.56
N PRO A 134 11.04 -5.59 -10.71
CA PRO A 134 12.45 -5.61 -11.10
C PRO A 134 13.38 -4.93 -10.09
N SER A 135 12.90 -3.85 -9.44
CA SER A 135 13.66 -3.14 -8.39
C SER A 135 13.79 -3.98 -7.13
N VAL A 136 12.78 -4.81 -6.81
CA VAL A 136 12.84 -5.77 -5.69
C VAL A 136 13.96 -6.79 -5.92
N ILE A 137 14.01 -7.38 -7.12
CA ILE A 137 15.02 -8.39 -7.48
C ILE A 137 16.42 -7.79 -7.44
N ASP A 138 16.62 -6.62 -8.05
CA ASP A 138 17.92 -5.95 -8.05
C ASP A 138 18.35 -5.53 -6.63
N SER A 139 17.43 -5.00 -5.81
CA SER A 139 17.72 -4.65 -4.42
C SER A 139 18.11 -5.87 -3.59
N TYR A 140 17.43 -7.01 -3.78
CA TYR A 140 17.76 -8.25 -3.09
C TYR A 140 19.13 -8.77 -3.54
N ALA A 141 19.43 -8.79 -4.83
CA ALA A 141 20.75 -9.19 -5.34
C ALA A 141 21.88 -8.31 -4.78
N LYS A 142 21.67 -6.99 -4.71
CA LYS A 142 22.61 -6.05 -4.09
C LYS A 142 22.77 -6.30 -2.59
N PHE A 143 21.68 -6.58 -1.88
CA PHE A 143 21.71 -6.98 -0.47
C PHE A 143 22.56 -8.25 -0.26
N ARG A 144 22.36 -9.26 -1.09
CA ARG A 144 23.17 -10.50 -1.05
C ARG A 144 24.66 -10.23 -1.25
N ARG A 145 25.02 -9.40 -2.22
CA ARG A 145 26.41 -8.97 -2.45
C ARG A 145 26.97 -8.13 -1.30
N LEU A 146 26.16 -7.31 -0.63
CA LEU A 146 26.58 -6.58 0.57
C LEU A 146 26.89 -7.53 1.73
N ILE A 147 26.10 -8.58 1.90
CA ILE A 147 26.37 -9.64 2.90
C ILE A 147 27.66 -10.37 2.58
N GLU A 148 27.86 -10.82 1.34
CA GLU A 148 29.11 -11.49 0.93
C GLU A 148 30.34 -10.62 1.16
N LYS A 149 30.21 -9.30 0.96
CA LYS A 149 31.31 -8.34 1.13
C LYS A 149 31.64 -8.03 2.59
N HIS A 150 30.63 -7.82 3.44
CA HIS A 150 30.83 -7.28 4.80
C HIS A 150 30.60 -8.32 5.91
N SER A 151 29.93 -9.42 5.60
CA SER A 151 29.58 -10.51 6.52
C SER A 151 29.82 -11.89 5.87
N PRO A 152 31.03 -12.17 5.34
CA PRO A 152 31.31 -13.39 4.57
C PRO A 152 31.18 -14.70 5.36
N ASP A 153 31.24 -14.62 6.70
CA ASP A 153 31.14 -15.77 7.59
C ASP A 153 29.67 -16.20 7.84
N LEU A 154 28.69 -15.42 7.38
CA LEU A 154 27.28 -15.71 7.57
C LEU A 154 26.87 -16.90 6.68
N ALA A 155 26.21 -17.91 7.25
CA ALA A 155 25.79 -19.05 6.48
C ALA A 155 24.67 -18.67 5.49
N ILE A 156 24.65 -19.31 4.33
CA ILE A 156 23.65 -19.05 3.29
C ILE A 156 22.21 -19.21 3.80
N ASP A 157 21.99 -20.17 4.71
CA ASP A 157 20.69 -20.47 5.30
C ASP A 157 20.28 -19.46 6.39
N ASP A 158 21.21 -18.63 6.89
CA ASP A 158 20.89 -17.52 7.80
C ASP A 158 20.48 -16.25 7.04
N ILE A 159 20.76 -16.16 5.74
CA ILE A 159 20.35 -15.03 4.90
C ILE A 159 18.89 -15.23 4.48
N PRO A 160 17.99 -14.25 4.66
CA PRO A 160 16.58 -14.40 4.29
C PRO A 160 16.36 -14.74 2.81
N GLN A 161 15.33 -15.53 2.51
CA GLN A 161 14.82 -15.71 1.15
C GLN A 161 14.06 -14.46 0.68
N LEU A 162 13.83 -14.35 -0.63
CA LEU A 162 12.94 -13.35 -1.20
C LEU A 162 11.62 -13.99 -1.62
N LEU A 163 10.50 -13.44 -1.18
CA LEU A 163 9.16 -13.80 -1.62
C LEU A 163 8.50 -12.63 -2.36
N ILE A 164 8.11 -12.86 -3.62
CA ILE A 164 7.27 -11.93 -4.39
C ILE A 164 5.96 -12.66 -4.68
N CYS A 165 4.86 -12.17 -4.13
CA CYS A 165 3.57 -12.81 -4.34
C CYS A 165 2.40 -11.83 -4.39
N GLY A 166 1.25 -12.33 -4.83
CA GLY A 166 0.01 -11.57 -4.81
C GLY A 166 -1.10 -12.26 -5.58
N HIS A 167 -2.31 -11.75 -5.44
CA HIS A 167 -3.45 -12.25 -6.20
C HIS A 167 -3.34 -11.85 -7.67
N GLY A 168 -3.55 -12.82 -8.56
CA GLY A 168 -3.91 -12.51 -9.94
C GLY A 168 -5.38 -12.11 -9.99
N ALA A 169 -5.72 -11.01 -10.65
CA ALA A 169 -7.10 -10.81 -11.07
C ALA A 169 -7.37 -11.80 -12.22
N VAL A 170 -8.49 -12.54 -12.14
CA VAL A 170 -8.86 -13.55 -13.14
C VAL A 170 -8.94 -12.97 -14.56
N ASP A 171 -9.24 -11.67 -14.66
CA ASP A 171 -9.43 -10.94 -15.91
C ASP A 171 -8.24 -10.05 -16.31
N ASP A 172 -7.06 -10.21 -15.69
CA ASP A 172 -5.87 -9.40 -16.00
C ASP A 172 -4.91 -10.13 -16.97
N PRO A 173 -4.98 -9.85 -18.29
CA PRO A 173 -4.11 -10.49 -19.27
C PRO A 173 -2.62 -10.14 -19.09
N ASP A 174 -2.32 -8.99 -18.49
CA ASP A 174 -0.95 -8.49 -18.35
C ASP A 174 -0.19 -9.24 -17.24
N ALA A 175 -0.89 -9.75 -16.23
CA ALA A 175 -0.29 -10.44 -15.08
C ALA A 175 0.55 -11.67 -15.47
N SER A 176 0.20 -12.37 -16.56
CA SER A 176 1.00 -13.50 -17.05
C SER A 176 2.28 -13.05 -17.74
N ILE A 177 2.22 -11.96 -18.53
CA ILE A 177 3.39 -11.39 -19.20
C ILE A 177 4.40 -10.89 -18.17
N ILE A 178 3.94 -10.18 -17.15
CA ILE A 178 4.80 -9.67 -16.08
C ILE A 178 5.42 -10.83 -15.28
N TYR A 179 4.65 -11.87 -14.98
CA TYR A 179 5.19 -13.07 -14.32
C TYR A 179 6.31 -13.71 -15.14
N ASP A 180 6.11 -13.91 -16.44
CA ASP A 180 7.13 -14.50 -17.32
C ASP A 180 8.39 -13.63 -17.41
N GLN A 181 8.22 -12.31 -17.50
CA GLN A 181 9.34 -11.35 -17.48
C GLN A 181 10.12 -11.41 -16.16
N VAL A 182 9.43 -11.55 -15.03
CA VAL A 182 10.05 -11.70 -13.72
C VAL A 182 10.87 -12.99 -13.65
N MET A 183 10.32 -14.10 -14.13
CA MET A 183 11.04 -15.38 -14.17
C MET A 183 12.25 -15.32 -15.11
N GLN A 184 12.14 -14.66 -16.27
CA GLN A 184 13.27 -14.44 -17.17
C GLN A 184 14.36 -13.58 -16.53
N LEU A 185 13.97 -12.51 -15.83
CA LEU A 185 14.89 -11.62 -15.12
C LEU A 185 15.68 -12.38 -14.05
N ILE A 186 15.00 -13.18 -13.22
CA ILE A 186 15.65 -13.98 -12.17
C ILE A 186 16.68 -14.97 -12.75
N ASN A 187 16.44 -15.48 -13.96
CA ASN A 187 17.32 -16.43 -14.64
C ASN A 187 18.34 -15.77 -15.57
N SER A 188 18.47 -14.44 -15.58
CA SER A 188 19.51 -13.75 -16.33
C SER A 188 20.87 -13.84 -15.63
N ASP A 189 21.95 -13.61 -16.37
CA ASP A 189 23.33 -13.68 -15.85
C ASP A 189 23.56 -12.81 -14.61
N ASP A 190 22.84 -11.69 -14.49
CA ASP A 190 22.97 -10.74 -13.38
C ASP A 190 22.36 -11.24 -12.05
N TYR A 191 21.44 -12.22 -12.09
CA TYR A 191 20.64 -12.63 -10.92
C TYR A 191 20.56 -14.13 -10.70
N VAL A 192 20.97 -14.95 -11.67
CA VAL A 192 20.86 -16.42 -11.64
C VAL A 192 21.55 -17.04 -10.41
N GLU A 193 22.60 -16.41 -9.90
CA GLU A 193 23.31 -16.84 -8.68
C GLU A 193 22.40 -16.87 -7.43
N PHE A 194 21.37 -16.01 -7.39
CA PHE A 194 20.43 -15.89 -6.27
C PHE A 194 19.09 -16.58 -6.54
N ALA A 195 18.86 -17.08 -7.75
CA ALA A 195 17.56 -17.58 -8.21
C ALA A 195 16.94 -18.63 -7.29
N LYS A 196 17.75 -19.53 -6.73
CA LYS A 196 17.30 -20.59 -5.79
C LYS A 196 16.68 -20.07 -4.49
N ASP A 197 17.00 -18.83 -4.11
CA ASP A 197 16.52 -18.20 -2.88
C ASP A 197 15.35 -17.24 -3.13
N ILE A 198 14.92 -17.10 -4.38
CA ILE A 198 13.78 -16.25 -4.76
C ILE A 198 12.57 -17.15 -5.03
N VAL A 199 11.44 -16.82 -4.41
CA VAL A 199 10.14 -17.48 -4.54
C VAL A 199 9.16 -16.48 -5.16
N VAL A 200 8.55 -16.84 -6.30
CA VAL A 200 7.59 -15.98 -7.01
C VAL A 200 6.28 -16.73 -7.17
N MET A 201 5.19 -16.22 -6.61
CA MET A 201 3.91 -16.94 -6.58
C MET A 201 2.71 -16.06 -6.89
N ARG A 202 1.89 -16.47 -7.87
CA ARG A 202 0.53 -15.95 -8.05
C ARG A 202 -0.42 -16.76 -7.18
N LEU A 203 -1.01 -16.12 -6.19
CA LEU A 203 -1.79 -16.80 -5.15
C LEU A 203 -3.29 -16.82 -5.48
N PRO A 204 -4.02 -17.87 -5.05
CA PRO A 204 -5.47 -17.89 -5.10
C PRO A 204 -6.06 -16.82 -4.16
N PRO A 205 -7.31 -16.38 -4.37
CA PRO A 205 -7.98 -15.37 -3.54
C PRO A 205 -8.23 -15.90 -2.12
N SER A 206 -7.21 -15.81 -1.28
CA SER A 206 -7.22 -16.14 0.14
C SER A 206 -6.54 -15.03 0.92
N ASP A 207 -7.33 -14.35 1.76
CA ASP A 207 -6.85 -13.25 2.59
C ASP A 207 -5.96 -13.76 3.73
N GLN A 208 -6.35 -14.87 4.36
CA GLN A 208 -5.59 -15.46 5.47
C GLN A 208 -4.22 -15.98 5.03
N LEU A 209 -4.12 -16.46 3.79
CA LEU A 209 -2.82 -16.83 3.23
C LEU A 209 -1.91 -15.61 3.09
N LEU A 210 -2.43 -14.48 2.59
CA LEU A 210 -1.64 -13.24 2.52
C LEU A 210 -1.28 -12.70 3.91
N ASN A 211 -2.21 -12.77 4.86
CA ASN A 211 -1.97 -12.39 6.25
C ASN A 211 -0.82 -13.21 6.82
N ALA A 212 -0.88 -14.54 6.73
CA ALA A 212 0.17 -15.43 7.22
C ALA A 212 1.54 -15.11 6.60
N LEU A 213 1.59 -14.81 5.30
CA LEU A 213 2.82 -14.44 4.60
C LEU A 213 3.34 -13.03 4.98
N MET A 214 2.47 -12.08 5.33
CA MET A 214 2.91 -10.78 5.81
C MET A 214 3.36 -10.88 7.27
N ALA A 215 2.52 -11.42 8.15
CA ALA A 215 2.72 -11.48 9.59
C ALA A 215 3.94 -12.32 10.02
N ASN A 216 4.37 -13.28 9.20
CA ASN A 216 5.55 -14.11 9.45
C ASN A 216 6.79 -13.66 8.66
N ALA A 217 6.71 -12.57 7.89
CA ALA A 217 7.88 -12.04 7.19
C ALA A 217 8.85 -11.36 8.14
N ARG A 218 10.13 -11.36 7.79
CA ARG A 218 11.16 -10.63 8.55
C ARG A 218 11.18 -9.15 8.19
N ILE A 219 11.07 -8.84 6.90
CA ILE A 219 11.03 -7.47 6.35
C ILE A 219 10.03 -7.43 5.19
N ALA A 220 9.24 -6.37 5.09
CA ALA A 220 8.37 -6.13 3.96
C ALA A 220 8.98 -5.10 3.00
N LEU A 221 8.65 -5.22 1.72
CA LEU A 221 9.00 -4.28 0.66
C LEU A 221 7.72 -3.77 0.01
N GLN A 222 7.72 -2.50 -0.37
CA GLN A 222 6.73 -1.94 -1.28
C GLN A 222 7.38 -0.92 -2.22
N LEU A 223 8.03 -1.43 -3.26
CA LEU A 223 8.87 -0.65 -4.16
C LEU A 223 8.11 -0.09 -5.38
N SER A 224 6.81 0.14 -5.23
CA SER A 224 5.95 0.67 -6.30
C SER A 224 6.50 2.00 -6.86
N THR A 225 6.59 2.09 -8.19
CA THR A 225 6.96 3.32 -8.91
C THR A 225 5.77 4.26 -9.08
N ARG A 226 4.55 3.73 -9.03
CA ARG A 226 3.30 4.49 -8.98
C ARG A 226 2.32 3.77 -8.10
N GLU A 227 1.66 4.53 -7.23
CA GLU A 227 0.76 3.95 -6.26
C GLU A 227 -0.31 4.93 -5.82
N GLY A 228 -1.49 4.40 -5.47
CA GLY A 228 -2.60 5.14 -4.88
C GLY A 228 -2.34 5.55 -3.42
N PHE A 229 -3.18 5.07 -2.51
CA PHE A 229 -2.90 5.12 -1.07
C PHE A 229 -2.05 3.92 -0.63
N GLU A 230 -2.35 2.71 -1.13
CA GLU A 230 -1.72 1.43 -0.80
C GLU A 230 -1.75 1.07 0.68
N VAL A 231 -2.84 0.39 1.06
CA VAL A 231 -3.07 -0.03 2.45
C VAL A 231 -2.14 -1.15 2.89
N LYS A 232 -1.53 -1.93 1.96
CA LYS A 232 -0.57 -3.01 2.31
C LYS A 232 0.59 -2.50 3.16
N VAL A 233 0.95 -1.22 3.02
CA VAL A 233 1.96 -0.57 3.87
C VAL A 233 1.49 -0.49 5.32
N SER A 234 0.25 0.00 5.56
CA SER A 234 -0.33 0.02 6.90
C SER A 234 -0.50 -1.37 7.49
N GLU A 235 -0.82 -2.38 6.67
CA GLU A 235 -0.98 -3.76 7.11
C GLU A 235 0.35 -4.36 7.59
N ALA A 236 1.45 -4.13 6.87
CA ALA A 236 2.79 -4.51 7.31
C ALA A 236 3.18 -3.81 8.62
N VAL A 237 2.94 -2.50 8.71
CA VAL A 237 3.20 -1.70 9.91
C VAL A 237 2.39 -2.22 11.10
N HIS A 238 1.10 -2.50 10.91
CA HIS A 238 0.21 -3.05 11.94
C HIS A 238 0.69 -4.42 12.44
N ALA A 239 1.13 -5.31 11.55
CA ALA A 239 1.71 -6.59 11.92
C ALA A 239 3.05 -6.45 12.69
N GLY A 240 3.65 -5.26 12.72
CA GLY A 240 4.94 -4.98 13.32
C GLY A 240 6.10 -5.40 12.43
N ILE A 241 5.89 -5.46 11.11
CA ILE A 241 6.93 -5.83 10.16
C ILE A 241 7.62 -4.56 9.65
N PRO A 242 8.95 -4.40 9.86
CA PRO A 242 9.69 -3.30 9.26
C PRO A 242 9.50 -3.31 7.73
N ILE A 243 9.08 -2.18 7.18
CA ILE A 243 8.82 -2.04 5.75
C ILE A 243 9.80 -1.05 5.12
N ILE A 244 10.33 -1.39 3.94
CA ILE A 244 11.07 -0.46 3.07
C ILE A 244 10.22 -0.18 1.85
N ALA A 245 9.84 1.08 1.64
CA ALA A 245 8.93 1.45 0.57
C ALA A 245 9.36 2.69 -0.20
N CYS A 246 8.90 2.78 -1.45
CA CYS A 246 9.16 3.93 -2.31
C CYS A 246 8.33 5.15 -1.89
N GLN A 247 8.89 6.36 -2.06
CA GLN A 247 8.20 7.61 -1.85
C GLN A 247 7.23 7.94 -3.00
N THR A 248 6.17 7.16 -3.15
CA THR A 248 5.16 7.30 -4.22
C THR A 248 3.75 7.34 -3.65
N GLY A 249 2.88 8.13 -4.29
CA GLY A 249 1.48 8.23 -3.89
C GLY A 249 1.29 8.59 -2.42
N GLY A 250 0.45 7.82 -1.74
CA GLY A 250 0.15 7.90 -0.31
C GLY A 250 1.01 7.02 0.58
N ILE A 251 2.00 6.29 0.05
CA ILE A 251 2.91 5.45 0.85
C ILE A 251 3.60 6.26 1.96
N PRO A 252 4.18 7.46 1.68
CA PRO A 252 4.86 8.24 2.71
C PRO A 252 3.98 8.73 3.86
N LEU A 253 2.64 8.72 3.68
CA LEU A 253 1.72 9.08 4.76
C LEU A 253 1.71 8.02 5.87
N GLN A 254 2.05 6.77 5.53
CA GLN A 254 1.88 5.62 6.42
C GLN A 254 3.18 5.23 7.13
N ILE A 255 4.33 5.75 6.69
CA ILE A 255 5.65 5.40 7.22
C ILE A 255 6.33 6.63 7.83
N GLU A 256 6.73 6.50 9.09
CA GLU A 256 7.68 7.40 9.72
C GLU A 256 9.11 6.89 9.45
N HIS A 257 9.79 7.54 8.50
CA HIS A 257 11.14 7.14 8.07
C HIS A 257 12.11 6.98 9.25
N GLY A 258 12.77 5.82 9.32
CA GLY A 258 13.71 5.45 10.39
C GLY A 258 13.06 5.01 11.70
N LYS A 259 11.72 5.02 11.80
CA LYS A 259 10.98 4.60 12.99
C LYS A 259 10.05 3.41 12.74
N SER A 260 9.05 3.55 11.86
CA SER A 260 8.15 2.44 11.49
C SER A 260 8.58 1.71 10.21
N GLY A 261 9.58 2.23 9.52
CA GLY A 261 10.11 1.68 8.27
C GLY A 261 11.05 2.67 7.60
N TYR A 262 11.44 2.38 6.36
CA TYR A 262 12.26 3.25 5.54
C TYR A 262 11.53 3.67 4.27
N LEU A 263 11.78 4.91 3.87
CA LEU A 263 11.28 5.51 2.66
C LEU A 263 12.46 5.78 1.72
N THR A 264 12.41 5.26 0.50
CA THR A 264 13.45 5.41 -0.52
C THR A 264 12.92 6.07 -1.79
N THR A 265 13.80 6.62 -2.61
CA THR A 265 13.43 7.12 -3.94
C THR A 265 13.19 5.93 -4.88
N PRO A 266 12.13 5.94 -5.72
CA PRO A 266 11.93 4.92 -6.74
C PRO A 266 13.17 4.69 -7.61
N GLY A 267 13.59 3.43 -7.70
CA GLY A 267 14.78 3.01 -8.46
C GLY A 267 16.10 3.14 -7.70
N ASP A 268 16.13 3.69 -6.48
CA ASP A 268 17.32 3.66 -5.62
C ASP A 268 17.47 2.32 -4.91
N ASN A 269 17.80 1.30 -5.70
CA ASN A 269 17.92 -0.08 -5.24
C ASN A 269 19.15 -0.26 -4.32
N ASN A 270 20.11 0.67 -4.34
CA ASN A 270 21.25 0.65 -3.43
C ASN A 270 20.82 1.05 -2.01
N ALA A 271 19.99 2.08 -1.87
CA ALA A 271 19.43 2.46 -0.58
C ALA A 271 18.54 1.35 0.01
N VAL A 272 17.71 0.71 -0.82
CA VAL A 272 16.89 -0.44 -0.39
C VAL A 272 17.79 -1.58 0.10
N ALA A 273 18.81 -1.95 -0.68
CA ALA A 273 19.76 -3.00 -0.30
C ALA A 273 20.50 -2.69 1.01
N GLN A 274 20.87 -1.43 1.23
CA GLN A 274 21.51 -1.02 2.48
C GLN A 274 20.56 -1.15 3.67
N HIS A 275 19.30 -0.71 3.55
CA HIS A 275 18.32 -0.87 4.62
C HIS A 275 17.99 -2.34 4.90
N LEU A 276 17.94 -3.19 3.87
CA LEU A 276 17.82 -4.64 4.05
C LEU A 276 19.02 -5.21 4.83
N TYR A 277 20.24 -4.78 4.49
CA TYR A 277 21.45 -5.17 5.20
C TYR A 277 21.42 -4.74 6.66
N ASP A 278 21.09 -3.48 6.94
CA ASP A 278 21.04 -2.93 8.29
C ASP A 278 19.97 -3.65 9.14
N LEU A 279 18.75 -3.84 8.61
CA LEU A 279 17.67 -4.54 9.32
C LEU A 279 17.94 -6.03 9.54
N HIS A 280 18.73 -6.67 8.66
CA HIS A 280 19.08 -8.07 8.82
C HIS A 280 20.25 -8.28 9.79
N THR A 281 21.24 -7.38 9.78
CA THR A 281 22.48 -7.54 10.56
C THR A 281 22.45 -6.86 11.93
N ASP A 282 21.53 -5.92 12.17
CA ASP A 282 21.30 -5.27 13.46
C ASP A 282 19.93 -5.67 14.03
N GLU A 283 19.93 -6.71 14.86
CA GLU A 283 18.72 -7.21 15.54
C GLU A 283 18.07 -6.15 16.44
N ALA A 284 18.89 -5.28 17.07
CA ALA A 284 18.37 -4.23 17.94
C ALA A 284 17.65 -3.15 17.14
N LEU A 285 18.18 -2.79 15.97
CA LEU A 285 17.53 -1.90 15.01
C LEU A 285 16.21 -2.50 14.52
N HIS A 286 16.22 -3.76 14.08
CA HIS A 286 15.02 -4.45 13.61
C HIS A 286 13.92 -4.43 14.68
N ARG A 287 14.25 -4.91 15.89
CA ARG A 287 13.30 -4.99 16.99
C ARG A 287 12.72 -3.63 17.35
N ARG A 288 13.56 -2.58 17.40
CA ARG A 288 13.11 -1.21 17.69
C ARG A 288 12.11 -0.71 16.64
N ILE A 289 12.38 -0.96 15.36
CA ILE A 289 11.48 -0.54 14.27
C ILE A 289 10.19 -1.36 14.29
N SER A 290 10.28 -2.67 14.52
CA SER A 290 9.14 -3.59 14.64
C SER A 290 8.19 -3.19 15.78
N GLU A 291 8.73 -2.93 16.96
CA GLU A 291 7.95 -2.48 18.14
C GLU A 291 7.28 -1.13 17.90
N TYR A 292 7.99 -0.18 17.26
CA TYR A 292 7.42 1.12 16.91
C TYR A 292 6.30 0.97 15.87
N ALA A 293 6.53 0.21 14.79
CA ALA A 293 5.55 -0.04 13.74
C ALA A 293 4.23 -0.59 14.30
N ARG A 294 4.30 -1.65 15.12
CA ARG A 294 3.12 -2.30 15.71
C ARG A 294 2.27 -1.38 16.57
N THR A 295 2.90 -0.40 17.24
CA THR A 295 2.25 0.44 18.26
C THR A 295 1.88 1.84 17.77
N HIS A 296 2.36 2.25 16.59
CA HIS A 296 2.18 3.61 16.06
C HIS A 296 1.50 3.64 14.69
N VAL A 297 0.71 2.61 14.35
CA VAL A 297 -0.23 2.69 13.22
C VAL A 297 -1.36 3.66 13.56
N SER A 298 -1.72 4.53 12.60
CA SER A 298 -2.78 5.53 12.80
C SER A 298 -4.19 4.91 12.67
N ASP A 299 -5.12 5.27 13.56
CA ASP A 299 -6.52 4.85 13.44
C ASP A 299 -7.20 5.37 12.16
N GLU A 300 -6.61 6.36 11.49
CA GLU A 300 -7.11 6.91 10.23
C GLU A 300 -7.07 5.92 9.06
N VAL A 301 -6.27 4.85 9.18
CA VAL A 301 -6.21 3.74 8.22
C VAL A 301 -7.00 2.51 8.68
N GLY A 302 -7.67 2.59 9.84
CA GLY A 302 -8.55 1.54 10.35
C GLY A 302 -10.01 1.76 9.97
N THR A 303 -10.78 0.67 9.81
CA THR A 303 -12.22 0.72 9.51
C THR A 303 -13.01 1.59 10.48
N VAL A 304 -12.73 1.53 11.78
CA VAL A 304 -13.45 2.30 12.82
C VAL A 304 -13.24 3.81 12.65
N GLY A 305 -11.99 4.25 12.46
CA GLY A 305 -11.68 5.67 12.22
C GLY A 305 -12.34 6.18 10.95
N ASN A 306 -12.29 5.39 9.88
CA ASN A 306 -12.95 5.73 8.61
C ASN A 306 -14.48 5.81 8.75
N ALA A 307 -15.10 4.83 9.44
CA ALA A 307 -16.53 4.81 9.70
C ALA A 307 -17.00 6.02 10.52
N ALA A 308 -16.20 6.48 11.49
CA ALA A 308 -16.49 7.67 12.26
C ALA A 308 -16.55 8.93 11.36
N ALA A 309 -15.63 9.07 10.40
CA ALA A 309 -15.64 10.16 9.42
C ALA A 309 -16.91 10.14 8.53
N TRP A 310 -17.38 8.95 8.14
CA TRP A 310 -18.64 8.80 7.41
C TRP A 310 -19.87 9.14 8.25
N LEU A 311 -19.90 8.71 9.52
CA LEU A 311 -20.97 9.06 10.46
C LEU A 311 -21.03 10.56 10.71
N TYR A 312 -19.88 11.23 10.82
CA TYR A 312 -19.80 12.69 10.89
C TYR A 312 -20.51 13.35 9.71
N LEU A 313 -20.20 12.94 8.48
CA LEU A 313 -20.87 13.46 7.29
C LEU A 313 -22.38 13.19 7.31
N ALA A 314 -22.81 12.00 7.70
CA ALA A 314 -24.22 11.65 7.80
C ALA A 314 -24.95 12.55 8.82
N VAL A 315 -24.36 12.82 9.98
CA VAL A 315 -24.91 13.73 10.98
C VAL A 315 -25.02 15.16 10.44
N LYS A 316 -23.97 15.67 9.79
CA LYS A 316 -23.98 17.01 9.20
C LYS A 316 -25.10 17.18 8.15
N TYR A 317 -25.22 16.23 7.23
CA TYR A 317 -26.26 16.30 6.20
C TYR A 317 -27.68 16.06 6.72
N THR A 318 -27.87 15.20 7.73
CA THR A 318 -29.20 14.99 8.35
C THR A 318 -29.67 16.21 9.14
N ARG A 319 -28.75 17.05 9.64
CA ARG A 319 -29.05 18.35 10.24
C ARG A 319 -29.32 19.46 9.22
N GLY A 320 -29.20 19.17 7.91
CA GLY A 320 -29.35 20.16 6.85
C GLY A 320 -28.15 21.11 6.71
N GLU A 321 -27.01 20.77 7.30
CA GLU A 321 -25.80 21.60 7.20
C GLU A 321 -25.15 21.46 5.83
N LYS A 322 -24.65 22.58 5.28
CA LYS A 322 -23.81 22.58 4.08
C LYS A 322 -22.36 22.60 4.51
N ILE A 323 -21.61 21.59 4.07
CA ILE A 323 -20.20 21.41 4.44
C ILE A 323 -19.33 22.06 3.36
N GLN A 324 -18.32 22.83 3.77
CA GLN A 324 -17.28 23.36 2.90
C GLN A 324 -15.90 23.01 3.48
N PRO A 325 -15.35 21.82 3.18
CA PRO A 325 -14.14 21.33 3.83
C PRO A 325 -12.86 22.08 3.42
N LYS A 326 -12.84 22.70 2.24
CA LYS A 326 -11.67 23.46 1.74
C LYS A 326 -10.38 22.62 1.68
N GLY A 327 -10.50 21.35 1.29
CA GLY A 327 -9.39 20.40 1.25
C GLY A 327 -8.98 19.83 2.61
N ALA A 328 -9.75 20.09 3.67
CA ALA A 328 -9.49 19.51 4.98
C ALA A 328 -9.71 17.99 5.00
N TRP A 329 -9.03 17.33 5.94
CA TRP A 329 -9.24 15.92 6.23
C TRP A 329 -10.52 15.74 7.03
N LEU A 330 -11.36 14.78 6.66
CA LEU A 330 -12.61 14.52 7.37
C LEU A 330 -12.38 14.10 8.82
N ASN A 331 -11.29 13.39 9.10
CA ASN A 331 -10.89 13.02 10.46
C ASN A 331 -10.63 14.27 11.33
N ASP A 332 -9.98 15.29 10.76
CA ASP A 332 -9.71 16.55 11.46
C ASP A 332 -11.01 17.31 11.74
N MET A 333 -11.87 17.43 10.72
CA MET A 333 -13.17 18.09 10.87
C MET A 333 -14.07 17.42 11.90
N LEU A 334 -14.11 16.08 11.91
CA LEU A 334 -14.83 15.30 12.91
C LEU A 334 -14.31 15.62 14.31
N ARG A 335 -12.98 15.56 14.51
CA ARG A 335 -12.36 15.78 15.82
C ARG A 335 -12.52 17.20 16.32
N GLU A 336 -12.44 18.19 15.43
CA GLU A 336 -12.72 19.59 15.76
C GLU A 336 -14.17 19.79 16.22
N GLU A 337 -15.13 19.19 15.51
CA GLU A 337 -16.57 19.27 15.87
C GLU A 337 -16.86 18.60 17.21
N THR A 338 -16.21 17.48 17.53
CA THR A 338 -16.43 16.75 18.79
C THR A 338 -15.59 17.26 19.96
N GLY A 339 -14.62 18.15 19.72
CA GLY A 339 -13.67 18.61 20.72
C GLY A 339 -12.57 17.59 21.08
N GLU A 340 -12.42 16.52 20.30
CA GLU A 340 -11.48 15.40 20.53
C GLU A 340 -10.20 15.56 19.69
N LEU A 341 -9.49 16.67 19.91
CA LEU A 341 -8.25 16.98 19.18
C LEU A 341 -7.14 15.94 19.43
N TYR A 342 -6.26 15.77 18.44
CA TYR A 342 -5.10 14.89 18.55
C TYR A 342 -4.20 15.28 19.74
N LYS A 343 -3.81 14.29 20.53
CA LYS A 343 -2.92 14.46 21.68
C LYS A 343 -1.45 14.38 21.24
N PRO A 344 -0.52 15.02 21.98
CA PRO A 344 0.91 14.85 21.72
C PRO A 344 1.31 13.36 21.77
N GLY A 345 1.97 12.89 20.70
CA GLY A 345 2.39 11.49 20.57
C GLY A 345 1.31 10.52 20.10
N GLU A 346 0.08 10.98 19.86
CA GLU A 346 -0.96 10.15 19.23
C GLU A 346 -0.61 9.90 17.76
N PRO A 347 -0.64 8.64 17.28
CA PRO A 347 -0.42 8.32 15.88
C PRO A 347 -1.38 9.09 14.96
N ARG A 348 -0.84 9.77 13.96
CA ARG A 348 -1.59 10.57 12.98
C ARG A 348 -0.86 10.56 11.65
N LEU A 349 -1.59 10.43 10.55
CA LEU A 349 -1.00 10.54 9.22
C LEU A 349 -0.54 11.99 8.98
N PRO A 350 0.65 12.22 8.39
CA PRO A 350 1.10 13.56 8.11
C PRO A 350 0.14 14.24 7.12
N ARG A 351 -0.14 15.53 7.34
CA ARG A 351 -1.11 16.28 6.52
C ARG A 351 -0.52 16.83 5.21
N ALA A 352 0.80 16.79 5.08
CA ALA A 352 1.51 17.09 3.86
C ALA A 352 2.66 16.09 3.71
N VAL A 353 2.81 15.54 2.50
CA VAL A 353 4.04 14.88 2.09
C VAL A 353 4.51 15.53 0.82
N ASP A 354 5.75 16.00 0.81
CA ASP A 354 6.38 16.51 -0.39
C ASP A 354 6.82 15.31 -1.25
N VAL A 355 5.87 14.74 -2.00
CA VAL A 355 6.15 13.64 -2.93
C VAL A 355 6.84 14.24 -4.17
N GLN A 356 8.14 14.54 -4.03
CA GLN A 356 8.96 15.00 -5.12
C GLN A 356 9.08 13.87 -6.16
N GLY A 357 8.29 14.00 -7.22
CA GLY A 357 8.39 13.19 -8.43
C GLY A 357 7.92 14.06 -9.58
N LYS A 358 8.87 14.48 -10.41
CA LYS A 358 8.63 15.24 -11.64
C LYS A 358 7.70 14.50 -12.59
#